data_AF-J4I7X7-F1
#
_entry.id   AF-J4I7X7-F1
#
_cell.length_a   1.000
_cell.length_b   1.000
_cell.length_c   1.000
_cell.angle_alpha   90.00
_cell.angle_beta   90.00
_cell.angle_gamma   90.00
#
_symmetry.space_group_name_H-M   'P 1'
#
loop_
_entity.id
_entity.type
_entity.pdbx_description
1 polymer ?
#
loop_
_entity_poly.entity_id
_entity_poly.type
_entity_poly.pdbx_seq_one_letter_code
_entity_poly.pdbx_strand_id
1 'polypeptide(L)'
;MLPMISKSLSSMHIEMEDPISAKYFPTDLTPAVSLRVLSLTVGFATLVEATKILSRTSLLELIEVRITLALSPTEDELDRMDKDCYPPIDQALSSRQYPALQKIAFDLIYYVRRSEVMDVISEGSWRSQLSSRFPALHAREQLVSSVSVNVVDEWE
;
A
#
# COMPACT_ATOMS: atom_id res chain seq x y z
N MET A 1 -2.18 -42.00 -1.36
CA MET A 1 -2.32 -40.58 -0.98
C MET A 1 -2.60 -39.80 -2.25
N LEU A 2 -3.82 -39.26 -2.40
CA LEU A 2 -4.12 -38.34 -3.49
C LEU A 2 -3.41 -37.00 -3.20
N PRO A 3 -2.87 -36.30 -4.21
CA PRO A 3 -2.37 -34.96 -4.00
C PRO A 3 -3.57 -34.11 -3.58
N MET A 4 -3.53 -33.63 -2.33
CA MET A 4 -4.45 -32.60 -1.88
C MET A 4 -4.13 -31.39 -2.75
N ILE A 5 -4.94 -31.15 -3.79
CA ILE A 5 -4.89 -29.92 -4.56
C ILE A 5 -5.40 -28.85 -3.60
N SER A 6 -4.52 -28.36 -2.72
CA SER A 6 -4.83 -27.18 -1.94
C SER A 6 -4.95 -26.06 -2.98
N LYS A 7 -6.11 -25.40 -2.99
CA LYS A 7 -6.28 -24.19 -3.78
C LYS A 7 -5.26 -23.18 -3.25
N SER A 8 -4.20 -22.98 -4.01
CA SER A 8 -3.12 -22.07 -3.66
C SER A 8 -3.57 -20.65 -3.96
N LEU A 9 -3.65 -19.81 -2.92
CA LEU A 9 -4.00 -18.41 -3.04
C LEU A 9 -2.76 -17.64 -3.52
N SER A 10 -2.76 -17.25 -4.79
CA SER A 10 -1.64 -16.53 -5.42
C SER A 10 -1.77 -15.01 -5.35
N SER A 11 -2.98 -14.50 -5.13
CA SER A 11 -3.26 -13.07 -5.00
C SER A 11 -4.31 -12.82 -3.92
N MET A 12 -4.14 -11.73 -3.16
CA MET A 12 -5.07 -11.29 -2.13
C MET A 12 -5.25 -9.78 -2.22
N HIS A 13 -6.49 -9.32 -2.08
CA HIS A 13 -6.84 -7.90 -1.95
C HIS A 13 -7.49 -7.67 -0.60
N ILE A 14 -7.10 -6.59 0.07
CA ILE A 14 -7.58 -6.22 1.39
C ILE A 14 -7.97 -4.75 1.40
N GLU A 15 -9.18 -4.45 1.86
CA GLU A 15 -9.68 -3.10 2.06
C GLU A 15 -9.66 -2.75 3.56
N MET A 16 -8.94 -1.69 3.92
CA MET A 16 -8.74 -1.19 5.29
C MET A 16 -9.11 0.29 5.38
N GLU A 17 -10.17 0.72 4.72
CA GLU A 17 -10.60 2.13 4.71
C GLU A 17 -11.10 2.61 6.09
N ASP A 18 -11.61 1.70 6.92
CA ASP A 18 -12.10 1.99 8.27
C ASP A 18 -11.08 1.57 9.36
N PRO A 19 -10.64 2.48 10.26
CA PRO A 19 -9.80 2.13 11.40
C PRO A 19 -10.39 1.03 12.30
N ILE A 20 -11.71 0.89 12.34
CA ILE A 20 -12.40 -0.16 13.11
C ILE A 20 -12.24 -1.51 12.42
N SER A 21 -12.32 -1.57 11.08
CA SER A 21 -12.16 -2.82 10.32
C SER A 21 -10.73 -3.34 10.38
N ALA A 22 -9.74 -2.45 10.41
CA ALA A 22 -8.33 -2.80 10.55
C ALA A 22 -8.01 -3.61 11.83
N LYS A 23 -8.78 -3.43 12.92
CA LYS A 23 -8.56 -4.15 14.19
C LYS A 23 -8.95 -5.62 14.14
N TYR A 24 -9.87 -5.99 13.26
CA TYR A 24 -10.36 -7.37 13.12
C TYR A 24 -9.61 -8.14 12.03
N PHE A 25 -8.67 -7.49 11.34
CA PHE A 25 -7.94 -8.12 10.26
C PHE A 25 -6.97 -9.17 10.82
N PRO A 26 -6.88 -10.37 10.21
CA PRO A 26 -5.89 -11.38 10.59
C PRO A 26 -4.50 -10.77 10.62
N THR A 27 -3.84 -10.90 11.76
CA THR A 27 -2.55 -10.24 12.05
C THR A 27 -1.36 -10.97 11.45
N ASP A 28 -1.60 -12.15 10.84
CA ASP A 28 -0.58 -13.01 10.27
C ASP A 28 -1.08 -13.65 8.97
N LEU A 29 -0.44 -13.30 7.84
CA LEU A 29 -0.72 -13.88 6.52
C LEU A 29 0.23 -15.04 6.18
N THR A 30 1.11 -15.47 7.09
CA THR A 30 2.12 -16.53 6.87
C THR A 30 1.55 -17.85 6.34
N PRO A 31 0.31 -18.28 6.68
CA PRO A 31 -0.29 -19.47 6.07
C PRO A 31 -0.47 -19.39 4.54
N ALA A 32 -0.48 -18.19 3.96
CA ALA A 32 -0.61 -17.96 2.52
C ALA A 32 0.76 -18.13 1.81
N VAL A 33 1.36 -19.31 1.96
CA VAL A 33 2.76 -19.61 1.53
C VAL A 33 3.04 -19.38 0.04
N SER A 34 2.01 -19.45 -0.80
CA SER A 34 2.10 -19.21 -2.26
C SER A 34 1.58 -17.84 -2.68
N LEU A 35 1.37 -16.92 -1.73
CA LEU A 35 0.90 -15.59 -2.05
C LEU A 35 2.00 -14.83 -2.78
N ARG A 36 1.70 -14.39 -4.01
CA ARG A 36 2.62 -13.67 -4.89
C ARG A 36 2.31 -12.20 -4.97
N VAL A 37 1.02 -11.84 -4.91
CA VAL A 37 0.57 -10.45 -4.98
C VAL A 37 -0.32 -10.14 -3.77
N LEU A 38 0.04 -9.09 -3.05
CA LEU A 38 -0.76 -8.54 -1.95
C LEU A 38 -1.16 -7.12 -2.32
N SER A 39 -2.46 -6.85 -2.39
CA SER A 39 -3.00 -5.51 -2.64
C SER A 39 -3.73 -5.02 -1.39
N LEU A 40 -3.43 -3.79 -0.99
CA LEU A 40 -3.98 -3.14 0.20
C LEU A 40 -4.59 -1.80 -0.24
N THR A 41 -5.89 -1.62 -0.06
CA THR A 41 -6.54 -0.31 -0.14
C THR A 41 -6.63 0.23 1.28
N VAL A 42 -5.88 1.27 1.59
CA VAL A 42 -5.74 1.79 2.95
C VAL A 42 -5.92 3.31 2.94
N GLY A 43 -6.49 3.85 4.02
CA GLY A 43 -6.32 5.27 4.32
C GLY A 43 -4.97 5.52 4.98
N PHE A 44 -4.56 6.78 5.09
CA PHE A 44 -3.31 7.13 5.77
C PHE A 44 -3.27 6.67 7.22
N ALA A 45 -4.39 6.82 7.94
CA ALA A 45 -4.51 6.36 9.32
C ALA A 45 -4.34 4.84 9.47
N THR A 46 -4.72 4.05 8.46
CA THR A 46 -4.66 2.59 8.50
C THR A 46 -3.40 2.00 7.87
N LEU A 47 -2.61 2.80 7.16
CA LEU A 47 -1.31 2.39 6.62
C LEU A 47 -0.33 1.91 7.71
N VAL A 48 -0.37 2.53 8.89
CA VAL A 48 0.43 2.10 10.06
C VAL A 48 0.01 0.71 10.54
N GLU A 49 -1.29 0.43 10.57
CA GLU A 49 -1.80 -0.90 10.96
C GLU A 49 -1.47 -1.96 9.91
N ALA A 50 -1.63 -1.63 8.62
CA ALA A 50 -1.21 -2.49 7.51
C ALA A 50 0.27 -2.88 7.64
N THR A 51 1.11 -1.95 8.09
CA THR A 51 2.54 -2.19 8.30
C THR A 51 2.84 -3.11 9.46
N LYS A 52 2.03 -3.07 10.53
CA LYS A 52 2.15 -4.06 11.62
C LYS A 52 1.85 -5.47 11.12
N ILE A 53 0.91 -5.63 10.19
CA ILE A 53 0.60 -6.92 9.56
C ILE A 53 1.78 -7.37 8.69
N LEU A 54 2.30 -6.46 7.85
CA LEU A 54 3.44 -6.75 6.98
C LEU A 54 4.73 -7.07 7.75
N SER A 55 5.01 -6.40 8.86
CA SER A 55 6.23 -6.68 9.66
C SER A 55 6.19 -8.04 10.40
N ARG A 56 4.99 -8.62 10.58
CA ARG A 56 4.80 -9.90 11.27
C ARG A 56 4.70 -11.09 10.32
N THR A 57 4.49 -10.83 9.04
CA THR A 57 4.24 -11.86 8.05
C THR A 57 5.54 -12.25 7.34
N SER A 58 5.74 -13.55 7.09
CA SER A 58 6.77 -14.02 6.16
C SER A 58 6.12 -14.65 4.93
N LEU A 59 6.31 -14.02 3.76
CA LEU A 59 5.77 -14.50 2.48
C LEU A 59 6.93 -14.67 1.51
N LEU A 60 7.45 -15.90 1.42
CA LEU A 60 8.65 -16.21 0.65
C LEU A 60 8.45 -16.04 -0.86
N GLU A 61 7.21 -16.25 -1.36
CA GLU A 61 6.87 -16.14 -2.78
C GLU A 61 6.27 -14.77 -3.16
N LEU A 62 6.17 -13.82 -2.22
CA LEU A 62 5.61 -12.50 -2.47
C LEU A 62 6.53 -11.71 -3.40
N ILE A 63 6.03 -11.39 -4.60
CA ILE A 63 6.77 -10.65 -5.62
C ILE A 63 6.32 -9.20 -5.72
N GLU A 64 5.07 -8.92 -5.36
CA GLU A 64 4.47 -7.60 -5.50
C GLU A 64 3.58 -7.25 -4.30
N VAL A 65 3.81 -6.06 -3.74
CA VAL A 65 2.89 -5.39 -2.83
C VAL A 65 2.32 -4.18 -3.54
N ARG A 66 1.00 -4.00 -3.50
CA ARG A 66 0.30 -2.80 -3.99
C ARG A 66 -0.37 -2.12 -2.83
N ILE A 67 -0.12 -0.84 -2.67
CA ILE A 67 -0.73 0.01 -1.65
C ILE A 67 -1.48 1.10 -2.40
N THR A 68 -2.79 1.10 -2.26
CA THR A 68 -3.69 2.09 -2.83
C THR A 68 -4.12 3.04 -1.72
N LEU A 69 -3.85 4.32 -1.91
CA LEU A 69 -4.20 5.41 -1.01
C LEU A 69 -5.34 6.20 -1.64
N ALA A 70 -6.51 6.15 -1.04
CA ALA A 70 -7.68 6.92 -1.44
C ALA A 70 -7.71 8.26 -0.71
N LEU A 71 -7.63 9.38 -1.44
CA LEU A 71 -7.55 10.73 -0.91
C LEU A 71 -8.64 11.66 -1.43
N SER A 72 -8.95 12.66 -0.60
CA SER A 72 -9.66 13.87 -1.02
C SER A 72 -8.64 14.98 -1.39
N PRO A 73 -8.93 15.86 -2.36
CA PRO A 73 -8.00 16.85 -2.90
C PRO A 73 -7.53 17.91 -1.90
N THR A 74 -8.30 18.13 -0.83
CA THR A 74 -8.04 19.20 0.14
C THR A 74 -6.99 18.83 1.19
N GLU A 75 -6.56 17.58 1.24
CA GLU A 75 -5.66 17.11 2.28
C GLU A 75 -4.35 16.59 1.66
N ASP A 76 -3.25 17.32 1.88
CA ASP A 76 -1.91 16.75 1.74
C ASP A 76 -1.67 15.79 2.91
N GLU A 77 -2.37 14.65 2.91
CA GLU A 77 -2.35 13.69 4.02
C GLU A 77 -0.97 13.07 4.23
N LEU A 78 -0.09 13.12 3.23
CA LEU A 78 1.32 12.73 3.36
C LEU A 78 2.07 13.64 4.33
N ASP A 79 1.85 14.94 4.23
CA ASP A 79 2.43 15.89 5.17
C ASP A 79 1.74 15.87 6.53
N ARG A 80 0.48 15.39 6.59
CA ARG A 80 -0.23 15.16 7.87
C ARG A 80 0.20 13.88 8.58
N MET A 81 0.65 12.86 7.85
CA MET A 81 1.12 11.63 8.47
C MET A 81 2.40 11.90 9.23
N ASP A 82 2.46 11.42 10.47
CA ASP A 82 3.62 11.60 11.33
C ASP A 82 4.87 11.08 10.59
N LYS A 83 5.93 11.90 10.59
CA LYS A 83 7.19 11.55 9.93
C LYS A 83 7.78 10.27 10.52
N ASP A 84 7.44 9.96 11.77
CA ASP A 84 7.88 8.76 12.47
C ASP A 84 7.18 7.49 11.98
N CYS A 85 6.10 7.60 11.19
CA CYS A 85 5.42 6.45 10.60
C CYS A 85 6.15 5.86 9.39
N TYR A 86 6.94 6.63 8.64
CA TYR A 86 7.58 6.15 7.40
C TYR A 86 8.71 5.13 7.61
N PRO A 87 9.67 5.34 8.54
CA PRO A 87 10.77 4.40 8.75
C PRO A 87 10.36 2.95 9.03
N PRO A 88 9.36 2.64 9.89
CA PRO A 88 8.97 1.25 10.12
C PRO A 88 8.32 0.60 8.88
N ILE A 89 7.65 1.38 8.02
CA ILE A 89 7.08 0.90 6.76
C ILE A 89 8.19 0.56 5.78
N ASP A 90 9.12 1.50 5.59
CA ASP A 90 10.29 1.34 4.72
C ASP A 90 11.09 0.10 5.15
N GLN A 91 11.30 -0.07 6.46
CA GLN A 91 11.99 -1.23 7.02
C GLN A 91 11.24 -2.54 6.81
N ALA A 92 9.93 -2.59 7.08
CA ALA A 92 9.15 -3.81 6.96
C ALA A 92 9.16 -4.36 5.53
N LEU A 93 8.95 -3.47 4.55
CA LEU A 93 8.90 -3.80 3.13
C LEU A 93 10.30 -4.02 2.52
N SER A 94 11.33 -3.34 3.02
CA SER A 94 12.72 -3.57 2.60
C SER A 94 13.37 -4.76 3.32
N SER A 95 12.68 -5.40 4.27
CA SER A 95 13.24 -6.48 5.09
C SER A 95 13.53 -7.74 4.28
N ARG A 96 14.30 -8.65 4.88
CA ARG A 96 14.57 -9.98 4.33
C ARG A 96 13.39 -10.95 4.48
N GLN A 97 12.28 -10.52 5.09
CA GLN A 97 11.08 -11.35 5.25
C GLN A 97 10.41 -11.66 3.90
N TYR A 98 10.70 -10.83 2.89
CA TYR A 98 10.18 -10.94 1.53
C TYR A 98 11.32 -11.09 0.50
N PRO A 99 11.98 -12.27 0.45
CA PRO A 99 13.16 -12.46 -0.40
C PRO A 99 12.83 -12.38 -1.89
N ALA A 100 11.61 -12.72 -2.30
CA ALA A 100 11.18 -12.66 -3.69
C ALA A 100 10.57 -11.30 -4.09
N LEU A 101 10.45 -10.34 -3.17
CA LEU A 101 9.79 -9.07 -3.43
C LEU A 101 10.59 -8.25 -4.42
N GLN A 102 9.98 -7.94 -5.56
CA GLN A 102 10.59 -7.21 -6.66
C GLN A 102 9.96 -5.83 -6.83
N LYS A 103 8.69 -5.68 -6.49
CA LYS A 103 7.93 -4.47 -6.78
C LYS A 103 7.03 -4.08 -5.61
N ILE A 104 7.03 -2.79 -5.29
CA ILE A 104 6.10 -2.17 -4.37
C ILE A 104 5.46 -0.99 -5.10
N ALA A 105 4.17 -1.13 -5.41
CA ALA A 105 3.40 -0.09 -6.06
C ALA A 105 2.67 0.75 -5.01
N PHE A 106 2.81 2.06 -5.11
CA PHE A 106 2.04 3.05 -4.37
C PHE A 106 1.14 3.80 -5.35
N ASP A 107 -0.14 3.44 -5.34
CA ASP A 107 -1.16 4.02 -6.20
C ASP A 107 -1.94 5.06 -5.41
N LEU A 108 -1.95 6.29 -5.89
CA LEU A 108 -2.68 7.39 -5.27
C LEU A 108 -3.95 7.64 -6.06
N ILE A 109 -5.11 7.58 -5.42
CA ILE A 109 -6.41 7.82 -6.02
C ILE A 109 -7.01 9.07 -5.38
N TYR A 110 -7.21 10.12 -6.17
CA TYR A 110 -7.92 11.31 -5.72
C TYR A 110 -9.39 11.27 -6.14
N TYR A 111 -10.28 11.59 -5.20
CA TYR A 111 -11.69 11.86 -5.47
C TYR A 111 -11.92 13.36 -5.50
N VAL A 112 -11.88 13.97 -6.69
CA VAL A 112 -11.89 15.43 -6.85
C VAL A 112 -13.16 15.92 -7.52
N ARG A 113 -13.56 17.15 -7.21
CA ARG A 113 -14.52 17.88 -8.05
C ARG A 113 -13.84 18.30 -9.34
N ARG A 114 -14.63 18.56 -10.38
CA ARG A 114 -14.12 19.03 -11.66
C ARG A 114 -13.27 20.31 -11.53
N SER A 115 -13.64 21.22 -10.63
CA SER A 115 -12.90 22.46 -10.36
C SER A 115 -11.53 22.23 -9.71
N GLU A 116 -11.31 21.08 -9.08
CA GLU A 116 -10.14 20.76 -8.23
C GLU A 116 -9.14 19.84 -8.96
N VAL A 117 -9.42 19.42 -10.20
CA VAL A 117 -8.53 18.52 -10.96
C VAL A 117 -7.11 19.08 -11.11
N MET A 118 -6.97 20.41 -11.16
CA MET A 118 -5.67 21.08 -11.28
C MET A 118 -4.88 21.09 -9.97
N ASP A 119 -5.49 20.76 -8.84
CA ASP A 119 -4.87 20.73 -7.52
C ASP A 119 -4.25 19.35 -7.20
N VAL A 120 -4.45 18.36 -8.07
CA VAL A 120 -3.90 17.02 -7.90
C VAL A 120 -2.39 17.02 -8.11
N ILE A 121 -1.67 16.37 -7.19
CA ILE A 121 -0.22 16.18 -7.30
C ILE A 121 0.14 15.41 -8.59
N SER A 122 1.16 15.90 -9.29
CA SER A 122 1.69 15.16 -10.45
C SER A 122 2.35 13.83 -10.02
N GLU A 123 2.33 12.83 -10.90
CA GLU A 123 2.99 11.55 -10.65
C GLU A 123 4.50 11.70 -10.32
N GLY A 124 5.18 12.67 -10.95
CA GLY A 124 6.58 12.96 -10.68
C GLY A 124 6.82 13.49 -9.26
N SER A 125 5.95 14.39 -8.80
CA SER A 125 6.01 14.90 -7.43
C SER A 125 5.68 13.79 -6.43
N TRP A 126 4.67 12.96 -6.72
CA TRP A 126 4.34 11.78 -5.91
C TRP A 126 5.53 10.82 -5.78
N ARG A 127 6.16 10.47 -6.90
CA ARG A 127 7.37 9.63 -6.92
C ARG A 127 8.50 10.22 -6.08
N SER A 128 8.71 11.53 -6.18
CA SER A 128 9.75 12.23 -5.42
C SER A 128 9.47 12.17 -3.91
N GLN A 129 8.22 12.38 -3.50
CA GLN A 129 7.84 12.27 -2.09
C GLN A 129 8.02 10.84 -1.58
N LEU A 130 7.54 9.83 -2.30
CA LEU A 130 7.75 8.43 -1.95
C LEU A 130 9.24 8.09 -1.80
N SER A 131 10.08 8.53 -2.75
CA SER A 131 11.51 8.26 -2.72
C SER A 131 12.19 8.91 -1.50
N SER A 132 11.73 10.11 -1.10
CA SER A 132 12.22 10.79 0.10
C SER A 132 11.75 10.12 1.41
N ARG A 133 10.56 9.52 1.42
CA ARG A 133 9.96 8.91 2.62
C ARG A 133 10.34 7.44 2.79
N PHE A 134 10.62 6.74 1.69
CA PHE A 134 10.99 5.32 1.65
C PHE A 134 12.38 5.13 1.01
N PRO A 135 13.45 5.65 1.64
CA PRO A 135 14.78 5.65 1.05
C PRO A 135 15.33 4.22 0.82
N ALA A 136 15.02 3.25 1.68
CA ALA A 136 15.50 1.88 1.50
C ALA A 136 14.82 1.21 0.31
N LEU A 137 13.51 1.40 0.14
CA LEU A 137 12.79 0.91 -1.04
C LEU A 137 13.25 1.59 -2.34
N HIS A 138 13.53 2.90 -2.27
CA HIS A 138 14.07 3.64 -3.41
C HIS A 138 15.45 3.14 -3.82
N ALA A 139 16.36 2.93 -2.86
CA ALA A 139 17.70 2.42 -3.11
C ALA A 139 17.71 1.00 -3.71
N ARG A 140 16.66 0.22 -3.49
CA ARG A 140 16.47 -1.10 -4.09
C ARG A 140 15.79 -1.08 -5.46
N GLU A 141 15.41 0.10 -5.96
CA GLU A 141 14.66 0.29 -7.20
C GLU A 141 13.31 -0.46 -7.22
N GLN A 142 12.70 -0.65 -6.04
CA GLN A 142 11.47 -1.43 -5.90
C GLN A 142 10.20 -0.55 -5.91
N LEU A 143 10.35 0.76 -5.78
CA LEU A 143 9.23 1.71 -5.75
C LEU A 143 8.68 1.96 -7.15
N VAL A 144 7.39 1.70 -7.31
CA VAL A 144 6.58 2.14 -8.45
C VAL A 144 5.48 3.04 -7.91
N SER A 145 5.19 4.12 -8.62
CA SER A 145 4.22 5.13 -8.20
C SER A 145 3.27 5.44 -9.33
N SER A 146 1.98 5.56 -9.03
CA SER A 146 0.98 6.05 -9.98
C SER A 146 0.02 7.02 -9.29
N VAL A 147 -0.58 7.92 -10.07
CA VAL A 147 -1.63 8.84 -9.61
C VAL A 147 -2.82 8.69 -10.55
N SER A 148 -3.99 8.47 -9.99
CA SER A 148 -5.27 8.37 -10.69
C SER A 148 -6.26 9.35 -10.10
N VAL A 149 -7.16 9.87 -10.94
CA VAL A 149 -8.16 10.87 -10.54
C VAL A 149 -9.54 10.33 -10.89
N ASN A 150 -10.39 10.24 -9.88
CA ASN A 150 -11.80 9.97 -9.99
C ASN A 150 -12.55 11.30 -9.84
N VAL A 151 -13.17 11.77 -10.93
CA VAL A 151 -14.00 12.97 -10.88
C VAL A 151 -15.36 12.59 -10.33
N VAL A 152 -15.74 13.18 -9.20
CA VAL A 152 -17.07 13.02 -8.61
C VAL A 152 -17.96 14.18 -9.03
N ASP A 153 -19.23 13.89 -9.34
CA ASP A 153 -20.21 14.93 -9.65
C ASP A 153 -20.45 15.81 -8.42
N GLU A 154 -20.63 17.11 -8.65
CA GLU A 154 -21.01 18.05 -7.60
C GLU A 154 -22.40 17.65 -7.10
N TRP A 155 -22.50 17.15 -5.87
CA TRP A 155 -23.80 17.01 -5.21
C TRP A 155 -24.37 18.43 -5.03
N GLU A 156 -25.41 18.77 -5.81
CA GLU A 156 -26.27 19.93 -5.58
C GLU A 156 -27.01 19.84 -4.25
#